data_AF-A0A6S7GSX4-F1
#
_entry.id   AF-A0A6S7GSX4-F1
#
_cell.length_a   1.000
_cell.length_b   1.000
_cell.length_c   1.000
_cell.angle_alpha   90.00
_cell.angle_beta   90.00
_cell.angle_gamma   90.00
#
_symmetry.space_group_name_H-M   'P 1'
#
loop_
_entity.id
_entity.type
_entity.pdbx_description
1 polymer ?
#
loop_
_entity_poly.entity_id
_entity_poly.type
_entity_poly.pdbx_seq_one_letter_code
_entity_poly.pdbx_strand_id
1 'polypeptide(L)'
;MKVSSLPEIIFIVLYVGILSVLNEEMDSAIEKKNALSRFRGSIIRNTGTSIVRDIEVRSNYSLVSAITMIAPSPDWFTGVHDYNLCNESNGKWFDKRVKDLFLYDSGTDDAPKFVHEDTPSNPAVAIFLITNKHEGSLKSNNTIKRFGTFTFTNGANHDGVRLSADACEPGKCERECSISEGRQNL
;
A
#
# COMPACT_ATOMS: atom_id res chain seq x y z
N MET A 1 -4.75 12.79 1.38
CA MET A 1 -4.31 11.89 0.28
C MET A 1 -5.45 11.83 -0.72
N LYS A 2 -5.30 12.37 -1.93
CA LYS A 2 -6.39 12.36 -2.92
C LYS A 2 -6.33 11.00 -3.63
N VAL A 3 -7.34 10.16 -3.45
CA VAL A 3 -7.45 8.89 -4.19
C VAL A 3 -7.36 9.20 -5.68
N SER A 4 -6.40 8.59 -6.39
CA SER A 4 -6.18 8.87 -7.81
C SER A 4 -7.40 8.47 -8.64
N SER A 5 -7.64 9.18 -9.74
CA SER A 5 -8.82 8.99 -10.62
C SER A 5 -8.61 7.94 -11.70
N LEU A 6 -7.57 7.10 -11.59
CA LEU A 6 -7.30 6.02 -12.54
C LEU A 6 -7.61 4.68 -11.86
N PRO A 7 -8.41 3.80 -12.50
CA PRO A 7 -8.83 2.54 -11.93
C PRO A 7 -7.67 1.54 -11.97
N GLU A 8 -6.68 1.69 -11.09
CA GLU A 8 -5.48 0.84 -11.10
C GLU A 8 -4.97 0.43 -9.71
N ILE A 9 -5.67 0.81 -8.62
CA ILE A 9 -5.12 0.74 -7.25
C ILE A 9 -5.73 -0.39 -6.40
N ILE A 10 -4.91 -1.01 -5.57
CA ILE A 10 -5.29 -1.81 -4.41
C ILE A 10 -4.84 -1.09 -3.15
N PHE A 11 -5.72 -1.02 -2.15
CA PHE A 11 -5.39 -0.43 -0.86
C PHE A 11 -5.01 -1.49 0.17
N ILE A 12 -3.89 -1.29 0.86
CA ILE A 12 -3.49 -2.10 2.01
C ILE A 12 -3.29 -1.18 3.20
N VAL A 13 -4.18 -1.26 4.19
CA VAL A 13 -4.05 -0.47 5.42
C VAL A 13 -3.50 -1.36 6.52
N LEU A 14 -2.33 -1.04 7.04
CA LEU A 14 -1.75 -1.73 8.19
C LEU A 14 -1.83 -0.76 9.36
N TYR A 15 -2.82 -0.82 10.25
CA TYR A 15 -3.00 0.34 11.15
C TYR A 15 -3.57 0.05 12.55
N VAL A 16 -3.16 0.96 13.46
CA VAL A 16 -3.58 1.15 14.85
C VAL A 16 -4.15 2.57 14.99
N GLY A 17 -5.46 2.74 15.23
CA GLY A 17 -6.16 4.03 15.42
C GLY A 17 -7.55 4.07 14.76
N ILE A 18 -8.15 5.25 14.58
CA ILE A 18 -9.49 5.45 13.98
C ILE A 18 -9.40 5.38 12.45
N LEU A 19 -9.98 4.33 11.87
CA LEU A 19 -9.97 4.09 10.42
C LEU A 19 -11.32 4.34 9.75
N SER A 20 -12.34 4.78 10.47
CA SER A 20 -13.72 4.84 9.92
C SER A 20 -13.78 5.67 8.64
N VAL A 21 -13.28 6.91 8.68
CA VAL A 21 -13.27 7.80 7.51
C VAL A 21 -12.42 7.24 6.37
N LEU A 22 -11.21 6.76 6.66
CA LEU A 22 -10.34 6.20 5.62
C LEU A 22 -10.95 4.94 4.98
N ASN A 23 -11.58 4.08 5.77
CA ASN A 23 -12.27 2.90 5.26
C ASN A 23 -13.45 3.30 4.38
N GLU A 24 -14.23 4.31 4.77
CA GLU A 24 -15.33 4.85 3.96
C GLU A 24 -14.84 5.44 2.63
N GLU A 25 -13.72 6.16 2.65
CA GLU A 25 -13.08 6.66 1.42
C GLU A 25 -12.62 5.53 0.50
N MET A 26 -12.01 4.48 1.07
CA MET A 26 -11.58 3.30 0.31
C MET A 26 -12.76 2.50 -0.24
N ASP A 27 -13.80 2.30 0.57
CA ASP A 27 -15.01 1.60 0.15
C ASP A 27 -15.71 2.38 -0.96
N SER A 28 -15.78 3.73 -0.87
CA SER A 28 -16.26 4.58 -1.96
C SER A 28 -15.41 4.49 -3.22
N ALA A 29 -14.08 4.37 -3.09
CA ALA A 29 -13.19 4.18 -4.22
C ALA A 29 -13.39 2.81 -4.90
N ILE A 30 -13.66 1.76 -4.13
CA ILE A 30 -13.97 0.42 -4.63
C ILE A 30 -15.33 0.43 -5.37
N GLU A 31 -16.36 1.04 -4.80
CA GLU A 31 -17.67 1.20 -5.44
C GLU A 31 -17.58 1.95 -6.77
N LYS A 32 -16.73 2.98 -6.84
CA LYS A 32 -16.44 3.76 -8.05
C LYS A 32 -15.50 3.05 -9.02
N LYS A 33 -15.04 1.83 -8.69
CA LYS A 33 -14.06 1.05 -9.47
C LYS A 33 -12.72 1.76 -9.66
N ASN A 34 -12.38 2.70 -8.79
CA ASN A 34 -11.05 3.30 -8.74
C ASN A 34 -10.06 2.43 -7.96
N ALA A 35 -10.57 1.48 -7.18
CA ALA A 35 -9.77 0.46 -6.51
C ALA A 35 -10.42 -0.93 -6.56
N LEU A 36 -9.61 -1.98 -6.46
CA LEU A 36 -10.09 -3.36 -6.51
C LEU A 36 -10.62 -3.85 -5.16
N SER A 37 -9.84 -3.65 -4.10
CA SER A 37 -10.09 -4.21 -2.78
C SER A 37 -9.29 -3.48 -1.71
N ARG A 38 -9.69 -3.65 -0.45
CA ARG A 38 -8.91 -3.23 0.71
C ARG A 38 -8.51 -4.42 1.57
N PHE A 39 -7.29 -4.36 2.09
CA PHE A 39 -6.77 -5.33 3.04
C PHE A 39 -6.39 -4.66 4.35
N ARG A 40 -6.51 -5.41 5.45
CA ARG A 40 -6.04 -5.00 6.77
C ARG A 40 -5.00 -5.98 7.30
N GLY A 41 -3.83 -5.48 7.67
CA GLY A 41 -2.84 -6.28 8.39
C GLY A 41 -2.89 -6.10 9.89
N SER A 42 -2.18 -6.99 10.59
CA SER A 42 -2.04 -6.96 12.04
C SER A 42 -1.09 -5.86 12.50
N ILE A 43 -1.30 -5.40 13.74
CA ILE A 43 -0.42 -4.45 14.42
C ILE A 43 0.97 -5.05 14.61
N ILE A 44 2.00 -4.27 14.31
CA ILE A 44 3.39 -4.60 14.63
C ILE A 44 3.75 -3.88 15.92
N ARG A 45 4.18 -4.63 16.95
CA ARG A 45 4.72 -4.06 18.20
C ARG A 45 6.25 -4.08 18.13
N ASN A 46 6.89 -2.96 18.49
CA ASN A 46 8.34 -2.79 18.40
C ASN A 46 8.85 -3.05 16.97
N THR A 47 9.91 -3.84 16.82
CA THR A 47 10.37 -4.36 15.52
C THR A 47 9.75 -5.73 15.29
N GLY A 48 9.10 -5.92 14.14
CA GLY A 48 8.48 -7.19 13.80
C GLY A 48 7.99 -7.24 12.36
N THR A 49 7.18 -8.24 12.06
CA THR A 49 6.63 -8.47 10.73
C THR A 49 5.15 -8.76 10.83
N SER A 50 4.37 -8.16 9.94
CA SER A 50 2.96 -8.46 9.72
C SER A 50 2.82 -8.98 8.29
N ILE A 51 2.05 -10.05 8.12
CA ILE A 51 1.83 -10.70 6.81
C ILE A 51 0.35 -10.61 6.49
N VAL A 52 0.04 -10.06 5.33
CA VAL A 52 -1.28 -10.13 4.71
C VAL A 52 -1.21 -11.17 3.60
N ARG A 53 -2.17 -12.09 3.57
CA ARG A 53 -2.25 -13.17 2.58
C ARG A 53 -3.42 -12.92 1.63
N ASP A 54 -3.42 -13.67 0.53
CA ASP A 54 -4.54 -13.75 -0.41
C ASP A 54 -4.94 -12.40 -1.01
N ILE A 55 -3.93 -11.57 -1.27
CA ILE A 55 -4.09 -10.29 -1.97
C ILE A 55 -4.28 -10.57 -3.45
N GLU A 56 -5.49 -10.30 -3.95
CA GLU A 56 -5.78 -10.36 -5.37
C GLU A 56 -5.28 -9.10 -6.07
N VAL A 57 -4.54 -9.29 -7.17
CA VAL A 57 -4.07 -8.24 -8.08
C VAL A 57 -4.51 -8.57 -9.50
N ARG A 58 -4.85 -7.56 -10.30
CA ARG A 58 -5.29 -7.72 -11.70
C ARG A 58 -4.48 -6.83 -12.62
N SER A 59 -4.42 -7.15 -13.91
CA SER A 59 -3.65 -6.37 -14.88
C SER A 59 -4.10 -4.89 -14.93
N ASN A 60 -5.40 -4.65 -14.79
CA ASN A 60 -6.00 -3.33 -14.64
C ASN A 60 -6.06 -2.82 -13.19
N TYR A 61 -5.57 -3.55 -12.19
CA TYR A 61 -5.40 -3.11 -10.80
C TYR A 61 -4.05 -3.58 -10.28
N SER A 62 -2.98 -3.09 -10.90
CA SER A 62 -1.62 -3.58 -10.67
C SER A 62 -0.84 -2.76 -9.64
N LEU A 63 -1.37 -1.59 -9.25
CA LEU A 63 -0.74 -0.67 -8.30
C LEU A 63 -1.20 -1.00 -6.89
N VAL A 64 -0.28 -0.94 -5.93
CA VAL A 64 -0.59 -1.08 -4.51
C VAL A 64 -0.21 0.18 -3.76
N SER A 65 -1.18 0.73 -3.03
CA SER A 65 -0.97 1.78 -2.04
C SER A 65 -1.12 1.19 -0.65
N ALA A 66 -0.16 1.46 0.23
CA ALA A 66 -0.19 0.94 1.60
C ALA A 66 0.29 1.95 2.62
N ILE A 67 -0.33 1.99 3.80
CA ILE A 67 -0.03 2.97 4.85
C ILE A 67 -0.08 2.33 6.24
N THR A 68 0.80 2.80 7.13
CA THR A 68 0.83 2.43 8.55
C THR A 68 1.30 3.57 9.43
N MET A 69 0.63 3.79 10.57
CA MET A 69 1.06 4.78 11.56
C MET A 69 2.21 4.26 12.39
N ILE A 70 3.10 5.18 12.74
CA ILE A 70 4.13 4.96 13.73
C ILE A 70 3.55 5.30 15.09
N ALA A 71 3.28 4.31 15.92
CA ALA A 71 2.59 4.50 17.20
C ALA A 71 3.55 4.40 18.39
N PRO A 72 3.42 5.27 19.41
CA PRO A 72 2.72 6.55 19.37
C PRO A 72 3.50 7.58 18.53
N SER A 73 2.81 8.51 17.86
CA SER A 73 3.38 9.71 17.24
C SER A 73 2.27 10.75 17.04
N PRO A 74 2.61 12.03 16.76
CA PRO A 74 1.62 13.06 16.47
C PRO A 74 0.78 12.66 15.25
N ASP A 75 1.43 12.54 14.10
CA ASP A 75 0.78 12.17 12.84
C ASP A 75 1.73 11.45 11.87
N TRP A 76 2.77 10.80 12.41
CA TRP A 76 3.80 10.17 11.60
C TRP A 76 3.38 8.81 11.08
N PHE A 77 3.69 8.55 9.82
CA PHE A 77 3.36 7.31 9.15
C PHE A 77 4.47 6.85 8.21
N THR A 78 4.33 5.63 7.72
CA THR A 78 5.11 5.14 6.59
C THR A 78 4.22 4.39 5.61
N GLY A 79 4.66 4.28 4.36
CA GLY A 79 3.82 3.70 3.33
C GLY A 79 4.44 3.73 1.94
N VAL A 80 3.64 3.27 0.99
CA VAL A 80 3.90 3.32 -0.45
C VAL A 80 2.65 3.84 -1.14
N HIS A 81 2.85 4.60 -2.21
CA HIS A 81 1.78 5.09 -3.06
C HIS A 81 2.01 4.55 -4.46
N ASP A 82 0.99 3.93 -5.04
CA ASP A 82 0.95 3.44 -6.42
C ASP A 82 2.14 2.56 -6.79
N TYR A 83 2.49 1.63 -5.90
CA TYR A 83 3.60 0.71 -6.14
C TYR A 83 3.17 -0.40 -7.09
N ASN A 84 3.60 -0.31 -8.34
CA ASN A 84 3.26 -1.27 -9.38
C ASN A 84 3.81 -2.66 -9.04
N LEU A 85 3.00 -3.72 -9.16
CA LEU A 85 3.42 -5.13 -9.02
C LEU A 85 3.53 -5.83 -10.37
N CYS A 86 3.08 -5.18 -11.43
CA CYS A 86 3.26 -5.59 -12.81
C CYS A 86 4.58 -5.03 -13.36
N ASN A 87 5.34 -5.88 -14.06
CA ASN A 87 6.41 -5.42 -14.91
C ASN A 87 5.86 -5.16 -16.32
N GLU A 88 5.54 -3.90 -16.59
CA GLU A 88 4.96 -3.48 -17.86
C GLU A 88 5.89 -3.71 -19.05
N SER A 89 7.22 -3.74 -18.84
CA SER A 89 8.17 -3.92 -19.94
C SER A 89 8.16 -5.33 -20.52
N ASN A 90 7.71 -6.33 -19.75
CA ASN A 90 7.65 -7.72 -20.18
C ASN A 90 6.28 -8.37 -19.97
N GLY A 91 5.29 -7.60 -19.49
CA GLY A 91 3.94 -8.07 -19.24
C GLY A 91 3.85 -9.19 -18.20
N LYS A 92 4.76 -9.25 -17.21
CA LYS A 92 4.75 -10.29 -16.16
C LYS A 92 4.69 -9.69 -14.76
N TRP A 93 4.03 -10.41 -13.85
CA TRP A 93 4.08 -10.10 -12.42
C TRP A 93 5.49 -10.27 -11.86
N PHE A 94 5.89 -9.41 -10.92
CA PHE A 94 7.11 -9.65 -10.15
C PHE A 94 6.88 -10.81 -9.18
N ASP A 95 7.75 -11.82 -9.20
CA ASP A 95 7.70 -12.92 -8.22
C ASP A 95 7.96 -12.42 -6.79
N LYS A 96 8.87 -11.45 -6.66
CA LYS A 96 9.17 -10.75 -5.42
C LYS A 96 9.52 -9.30 -5.73
N ARG A 97 8.89 -8.36 -5.02
CA ARG A 97 9.19 -6.93 -5.12
C ARG A 97 9.33 -6.36 -3.71
N VAL A 98 10.43 -5.66 -3.44
CA VAL A 98 10.73 -5.07 -2.12
C VAL A 98 10.79 -3.57 -2.26
N LYS A 99 10.09 -2.86 -1.35
CA LYS A 99 10.11 -1.41 -1.27
C LYS A 99 10.60 -0.99 0.11
N ASP A 100 11.68 -0.22 0.12
CA ASP A 100 12.14 0.46 1.31
C ASP A 100 11.13 1.54 1.73
N LEU A 101 10.88 1.60 3.03
CA LEU A 101 9.91 2.48 3.66
C LEU A 101 10.61 3.61 4.42
N PHE A 102 10.07 4.81 4.31
CA PHE A 102 10.58 6.01 4.95
C PHE A 102 9.52 6.67 5.81
N LEU A 103 9.94 7.50 6.76
CA LEU A 103 9.04 8.21 7.66
C LEU A 103 8.49 9.45 6.99
N TYR A 104 7.17 9.62 7.08
CA TYR A 104 6.45 10.78 6.59
C TYR A 104 5.65 11.40 7.73
N ASP A 105 5.53 12.72 7.65
CA ASP A 105 4.68 13.55 8.48
C ASP A 105 3.44 13.90 7.65
N SER A 106 2.25 13.87 8.26
CA SER A 106 1.00 14.11 7.52
C SER A 106 0.67 15.60 7.36
N GLY A 107 1.32 16.45 8.15
CA GLY A 107 1.14 17.90 8.14
C GLY A 107 -0.09 18.38 8.90
N THR A 108 -0.55 17.62 9.91
CA THR A 108 -1.76 17.91 10.68
C THR A 108 -1.52 18.09 12.18
N ASP A 109 -0.38 17.64 12.71
CA ASP A 109 0.04 17.87 14.09
C ASP A 109 1.54 18.26 14.17
N ASP A 110 1.82 19.45 14.70
CA ASP A 110 3.16 20.04 14.81
C ASP A 110 3.96 19.54 16.04
N ALA A 111 3.42 18.60 16.83
CA ALA A 111 4.11 18.12 18.02
C ALA A 111 5.44 17.43 17.66
N PRO A 112 6.57 17.73 18.35
CA PRO A 112 7.88 17.27 17.89
C PRO A 112 8.27 15.87 18.39
N LYS A 113 7.44 15.21 19.20
CA LYS A 113 7.83 14.00 19.95
C LYS A 113 6.81 12.88 19.82
N PHE A 114 7.28 11.64 19.94
CA PHE A 114 6.43 10.43 19.86
C PHE A 114 5.24 10.44 20.85
N VAL A 115 5.45 10.94 22.06
CA VAL A 115 4.40 11.07 23.08
C VAL A 115 4.32 12.54 23.46
N HIS A 116 3.21 13.18 23.13
CA HIS A 116 2.95 14.59 23.38
C HIS A 116 1.43 14.85 23.40
N GLU A 117 1.02 16.04 23.82
CA GLU A 117 -0.35 16.53 23.59
C GLU A 117 -0.49 17.00 22.14
N ASP A 118 -1.66 16.78 21.54
CA ASP A 118 -1.90 17.17 20.15
C ASP A 118 -1.63 18.67 19.95
N THR A 119 -0.88 19.01 18.90
CA THR A 119 -0.57 20.40 18.52
C THR A 119 -1.03 20.62 17.07
N PRO A 120 -2.33 20.84 16.81
CA PRO A 120 -2.87 20.86 15.46
C PRO A 120 -2.17 21.89 14.56
N SER A 121 -1.69 21.46 13.39
CA SER A 121 -1.09 22.34 12.39
C SER A 121 -2.12 23.32 11.85
N ASN A 122 -1.80 24.62 11.85
CA ASN A 122 -2.69 25.65 11.31
C ASN A 122 -1.92 26.73 10.51
N PRO A 123 -2.03 26.75 9.18
CA PRO A 123 -2.80 25.81 8.35
C PRO A 123 -2.17 24.42 8.31
N ALA A 124 -2.97 23.40 7.99
CA ALA A 124 -2.43 22.08 7.65
C ALA A 124 -1.50 22.18 6.42
N VAL A 125 -0.43 21.41 6.41
CA VAL A 125 0.58 21.40 5.34
C VAL A 125 0.51 20.10 4.53
N ALA A 126 1.19 20.08 3.38
CA ALA A 126 1.29 18.87 2.57
C ALA A 126 2.18 17.83 3.25
N ILE A 127 1.89 16.54 3.02
CA ILE A 127 2.72 15.41 3.46
C ILE A 127 4.18 15.63 3.06
N PHE A 128 5.11 15.43 3.99
CA PHE A 128 6.54 15.58 3.74
C PHE A 128 7.38 14.47 4.37
N LEU A 129 8.58 14.27 3.83
CA LEU A 129 9.53 13.27 4.33
C LEU A 129 10.19 13.77 5.63
N ILE A 130 10.11 12.97 6.69
CA ILE A 130 10.84 13.25 7.91
C ILE A 130 12.32 12.89 7.71
N THR A 131 13.17 13.90 7.83
CA THR A 131 14.63 13.78 7.85
C THR A 131 15.20 14.01 9.24
N ASN A 132 16.48 13.69 9.42
CA ASN A 132 17.22 13.90 10.67
C ASN A 132 17.44 15.38 11.04
N LYS A 133 16.97 16.31 10.21
CA LYS A 133 17.06 17.76 10.42
C LYS A 133 15.83 18.36 11.10
N HIS A 134 14.71 17.65 11.15
CA HIS A 134 13.52 18.13 11.85
C HIS A 134 13.77 18.10 13.36
N GLU A 135 13.30 19.12 14.07
CA GLU A 135 13.39 19.16 15.52
C GLU A 135 12.59 18.02 16.16
N GLY A 136 13.00 17.60 17.35
CA GLY A 136 12.28 16.60 18.13
C GLY A 136 12.89 15.20 18.14
N SER A 137 12.05 14.17 18.32
CA SER A 137 12.52 12.80 18.63
C SER A 137 13.35 12.14 17.52
N LEU A 138 13.28 12.64 16.29
CA LEU A 138 13.97 12.08 15.13
C LEU A 138 15.19 12.91 14.69
N LYS A 139 15.50 14.01 15.40
CA LYS A 139 16.70 14.82 15.16
C LYS A 139 17.96 14.01 15.47
N SER A 140 18.88 13.95 14.52
CA SER A 140 20.13 13.20 14.69
C SER A 140 21.23 13.71 13.75
N ASN A 141 22.50 13.42 14.09
CA ASN A 141 23.63 13.68 13.20
C ASN A 141 23.65 12.73 11.98
N ASN A 142 22.94 11.60 12.05
CA ASN A 142 22.89 10.60 10.99
C ASN A 142 21.59 10.70 10.20
N THR A 143 21.66 10.55 8.88
CA THR A 143 20.48 10.47 8.01
C THR A 143 19.61 9.26 8.35
N ILE A 144 18.30 9.44 8.36
CA ILE A 144 17.33 8.35 8.46
C ILE A 144 17.31 7.60 7.12
N LYS A 145 17.96 6.42 7.07
CA LYS A 145 18.16 5.69 5.83
C LYS A 145 16.97 4.83 5.41
N ARG A 146 16.27 4.21 6.37
CA ARG A 146 15.12 3.32 6.13
C ARG A 146 14.44 3.02 7.46
N PHE A 147 13.11 3.04 7.48
CA PHE A 147 12.31 2.66 8.65
C PHE A 147 11.89 1.19 8.61
N GLY A 148 11.59 0.67 7.43
CA GLY A 148 11.18 -0.73 7.25
C GLY A 148 11.12 -1.12 5.77
N THR A 149 10.46 -2.23 5.48
CA THR A 149 10.26 -2.71 4.11
C THR A 149 8.87 -3.29 3.94
N PHE A 150 8.23 -3.02 2.80
CA PHE A 150 7.18 -3.90 2.28
C PHE A 150 7.78 -4.89 1.29
N THR A 151 7.43 -6.15 1.48
CA THR A 151 7.80 -7.24 0.57
C THR A 151 6.54 -7.84 0.00
N PHE A 152 6.37 -7.71 -1.30
CA PHE A 152 5.31 -8.33 -2.07
C PHE A 152 5.87 -9.60 -2.69
N THR A 153 5.21 -10.73 -2.46
CA THR A 153 5.61 -12.03 -3.00
C THR A 153 4.41 -12.63 -3.71
N ASN A 154 4.61 -13.08 -4.95
CA ASN A 154 3.58 -13.77 -5.71
C ASN A 154 3.25 -15.11 -5.04
N GLY A 155 1.97 -15.34 -4.75
CA GLY A 155 1.48 -16.57 -4.08
C GLY A 155 1.37 -17.79 -4.99
N ALA A 156 1.74 -17.69 -6.27
CA ALA A 156 1.66 -18.81 -7.22
C ALA A 156 2.79 -19.83 -6.98
N ASN A 157 2.67 -20.67 -5.94
CA ASN A 157 3.15 -22.07 -5.84
C ASN A 157 3.25 -22.58 -4.39
N HIS A 158 2.14 -22.72 -3.68
CA HIS A 158 2.01 -23.72 -2.60
C HIS A 158 0.56 -24.20 -2.56
N ASP A 159 0.34 -25.42 -3.06
CA ASP A 159 -0.83 -26.29 -2.85
C ASP A 159 -2.20 -25.61 -2.61
N GLY A 160 -2.95 -25.43 -3.70
CA GLY A 160 -4.41 -25.57 -3.65
C GLY A 160 -5.24 -24.39 -3.16
N VAL A 161 -4.93 -23.14 -3.54
CA VAL A 161 -5.90 -22.02 -3.49
C VAL A 161 -5.75 -21.19 -4.79
N ARG A 162 -6.86 -21.04 -5.52
CA ARG A 162 -6.89 -20.41 -6.85
C ARG A 162 -6.99 -18.89 -6.70
N LEU A 163 -6.03 -18.17 -7.28
CA LEU A 163 -6.25 -16.79 -7.71
C LEU A 163 -7.34 -16.83 -8.80
N SER A 164 -8.52 -16.28 -8.56
CA SER A 164 -9.53 -16.11 -9.62
C SER A 164 -9.14 -14.90 -10.47
N ALA A 165 -8.48 -15.18 -11.59
CA ALA A 165 -8.16 -14.17 -12.59
C ALA A 165 -9.35 -14.02 -13.53
N ASP A 166 -10.24 -13.07 -13.29
CA ASP A 166 -11.28 -12.70 -14.25
C ASP A 166 -11.17 -11.22 -14.66
N ALA A 167 -11.27 -11.01 -15.98
CA ALA A 167 -11.07 -9.81 -16.81
C ALA A 167 -9.61 -9.57 -17.27
N CYS A 168 -9.37 -9.79 -18.58
CA CYS A 168 -8.07 -9.68 -19.25
C CYS A 168 -8.11 -8.62 -20.38
N GLU A 169 -7.08 -7.76 -20.43
CA GLU A 169 -6.68 -6.93 -21.57
C GLU A 169 -5.32 -7.45 -22.11
N PRO A 170 -5.25 -7.90 -23.38
CA PRO A 170 -4.03 -8.51 -23.90
C PRO A 170 -2.83 -7.57 -23.83
N GLY A 171 -1.76 -8.01 -23.14
CA GLY A 171 -0.45 -7.35 -23.13
C GLY A 171 0.02 -6.79 -21.78
N LYS A 172 -0.81 -6.77 -20.73
CA LYS A 172 -0.39 -6.39 -19.37
C LYS A 172 -0.55 -7.57 -18.41
N CYS A 173 0.53 -8.03 -17.80
CA CYS A 173 0.54 -8.93 -16.64
C CYS A 173 -0.55 -10.00 -16.59
N GLU A 174 -0.62 -10.79 -17.66
CA GLU A 174 -1.55 -11.89 -17.80
C GLU A 174 -0.83 -13.23 -17.86
N ARG A 175 -1.49 -14.27 -17.33
CA ARG A 175 -1.26 -15.63 -17.81
C ARG A 175 -2.16 -15.82 -19.02
N GLU A 176 -1.65 -16.45 -20.07
CA GLU A 176 -2.34 -16.75 -21.32
C GLU A 176 -3.85 -16.96 -21.09
N CYS A 177 -4.66 -16.06 -21.66
CA CYS A 177 -6.08 -16.32 -21.84
C CYS A 177 -6.21 -17.47 -22.85
N SER A 178 -6.13 -18.71 -22.38
CA SER A 178 -6.58 -19.85 -23.16
C SER A 178 -8.10 -19.74 -23.24
N ILE A 179 -8.60 -19.02 -24.24
CA ILE A 179 -9.95 -19.27 -24.75
C ILE A 179 -9.85 -20.69 -25.27
N SER A 180 -10.30 -21.68 -24.49
CA SER A 180 -10.62 -22.97 -25.06
C SER A 180 -11.79 -22.73 -26.02
N GLU A 181 -11.50 -22.45 -27.28
CA GLU A 181 -12.48 -22.61 -28.34
C GLU A 181 -12.98 -24.03 -28.24
N GLY A 182 -14.19 -24.19 -27.70
CA GLY A 182 -14.93 -25.42 -27.84
C GLY A 182 -15.18 -25.60 -29.33
N ARG A 183 -14.30 -26.35 -30.01
CA ARG A 183 -14.64 -26.99 -31.27
C ARG A 183 -15.88 -27.84 -31.01
N GLN A 184 -17.03 -27.35 -31.45
CA GLN A 184 -18.10 -28.27 -31.84
C GLN A 184 -17.66 -28.89 -33.16
N ASN A 185 -16.99 -30.02 -33.07
CA ASN A 185 -16.81 -30.93 -34.19
C ASN A 185 -18.00 -31.88 -34.20
N LEU A 186 -18.86 -31.70 -35.21
CA LEU A 186 -19.91 -32.58 -35.76
C LEU A 186 -21.05 -33.04 -34.83
#